data_AF-A0AAE0PUZ2-F1
#
_entry.id   AF-A0AAE0PUZ2-F1
#
_cell.length_a   1.000
_cell.length_b   1.000
_cell.length_c   1.000
_cell.angle_alpha   90.00
_cell.angle_beta   90.00
_cell.angle_gamma   90.00
#
_symmetry.space_group_name_H-M   'P 1'
#
loop_
_entity.id
_entity.type
_entity.pdbx_description
1 polymer ?
#
loop_
_entity_poly.entity_id
_entity_poly.type
_entity_poly.pdbx_seq_one_letter_code
_entity_poly.pdbx_strand_id
1 'polypeptide(L)'
;MEMRNDTNNSLFLNGNVSVPEKTVYETCSHMPEIILFYLGMQIINMFMGIPANLMVLWLIRSNRSDSSTSDIFIWHLAVLDTFFCLIPPLELANLLYLTTSSTWYVLRFFYGIKDSSPLFLACICMDRYMAVRHPIVFSNLKDRSHRPVCASVMWLITLVYAALKCVGTIPNFNKVFTVMILATFAFMLFCNVSILLALGQSGPGRDDMHPVKKRAFKMVLIILAIIIFNYFPPVALFPFQAYFSPDVFKCYIHYIAFGFMDISSSIQPVLYLSNKKPQCPAWCCKCCNTKDTEMGKTTESSTVITTNG
;
A
#
# COMPACT_ATOMS: atom_id res chain seq x y z
N MET A 1 64.48 -33.39 1.29
CA MET A 1 65.21 -34.45 0.58
C MET A 1 64.46 -35.73 0.91
N GLU A 2 63.78 -36.41 0.01
CA GLU A 2 63.95 -36.52 -1.44
C GLU A 2 62.60 -36.91 -2.08
N MET A 3 62.42 -36.52 -3.34
CA MET A 3 61.24 -36.69 -4.17
C MET A 3 60.92 -38.16 -4.50
N ARG A 4 59.63 -38.48 -4.66
CA ARG A 4 59.21 -39.36 -5.75
C ARG A 4 57.94 -38.80 -6.40
N ASN A 5 58.10 -38.55 -7.68
CA ASN A 5 57.19 -37.96 -8.64
C ASN A 5 56.48 -39.12 -9.35
N ASP A 6 55.16 -39.15 -9.38
CA ASP A 6 54.41 -39.98 -10.34
C ASP A 6 53.38 -39.10 -11.03
N THR A 7 53.80 -38.62 -12.20
CA THR A 7 52.97 -38.02 -13.24
C THR A 7 52.14 -39.14 -13.86
N ASN A 8 50.81 -39.01 -13.89
CA ASN A 8 50.02 -39.57 -14.97
C ASN A 8 48.81 -38.70 -15.28
N ASN A 9 48.81 -38.26 -16.53
CA ASN A 9 47.86 -37.39 -17.19
C ASN A 9 46.45 -38.00 -17.25
N SER A 10 45.45 -37.21 -16.89
CA SER A 10 44.15 -37.23 -17.55
C SER A 10 43.56 -35.81 -17.58
N LEU A 11 43.96 -35.08 -18.62
CA LEU A 11 43.08 -34.27 -19.45
C LEU A 11 42.01 -33.48 -18.68
N PHE A 12 42.42 -32.38 -18.03
CA PHE A 12 41.50 -31.32 -17.61
C PHE A 12 40.84 -30.73 -18.86
N LEU A 13 39.65 -31.23 -19.18
CA LEU A 13 38.74 -30.57 -20.10
C LEU A 13 38.46 -29.17 -19.54
N ASN A 14 38.98 -28.16 -20.25
CA ASN A 14 38.45 -26.80 -20.27
C ASN A 14 36.97 -26.87 -20.68
N GLY A 15 36.10 -27.16 -19.72
CA GLY A 15 34.69 -26.84 -19.82
C GLY A 15 34.49 -25.51 -19.12
N ASN A 16 34.13 -24.47 -19.86
CA ASN A 16 33.33 -23.39 -19.31
C ASN A 16 32.04 -24.02 -18.79
N VAL A 17 32.07 -24.54 -17.56
CA VAL A 17 30.85 -24.94 -16.86
C VAL A 17 30.17 -23.63 -16.52
N SER A 18 29.29 -23.18 -17.41
CA SER A 18 28.24 -22.23 -17.05
C SER A 18 27.45 -22.90 -15.93
N VAL A 19 27.78 -22.56 -14.69
CA VAL A 19 26.97 -22.92 -13.52
C VAL A 19 25.53 -22.54 -13.87
N PRO A 20 24.57 -23.49 -13.88
CA PRO A 20 23.19 -23.16 -14.17
C PRO A 20 22.76 -22.01 -13.27
N GLU A 21 22.26 -20.92 -13.86
CA GLU A 21 21.78 -19.78 -13.08
C GLU A 21 20.61 -20.28 -12.24
N LYS A 22 20.82 -20.40 -10.93
CA LYS A 22 19.81 -20.93 -10.02
C LYS A 22 18.67 -19.93 -9.90
N THR A 23 17.45 -20.43 -9.88
CA THR A 23 16.29 -19.59 -9.60
C THR A 23 16.33 -19.08 -8.16
N VAL A 24 15.53 -18.06 -7.87
CA VAL A 24 15.44 -17.56 -6.48
C VAL A 24 14.86 -18.62 -5.55
N TYR A 25 13.90 -19.41 -6.03
CA TYR A 25 13.35 -20.53 -5.27
C TYR A 25 14.42 -21.59 -4.96
N GLU A 26 15.25 -21.97 -5.93
CA GLU A 26 16.36 -22.91 -5.70
C GLU A 26 17.38 -22.38 -4.70
N THR A 27 17.69 -21.07 -4.79
CA THR A 27 18.62 -20.39 -3.88
C THR A 27 18.09 -20.39 -2.44
N CYS A 28 16.79 -20.09 -2.27
CA CYS A 28 16.14 -19.95 -0.97
C CYS A 28 15.35 -21.20 -0.55
N SER A 29 15.63 -22.36 -1.18
CA SER A 29 14.88 -23.61 -1.00
C SER A 29 14.91 -24.17 0.42
N HIS A 30 15.90 -23.77 1.22
CA HIS A 30 16.03 -24.13 2.62
C HIS A 30 15.08 -23.34 3.56
N MET A 31 14.39 -22.31 3.07
CA MET A 31 13.37 -21.52 3.78
C MET A 31 12.07 -21.37 2.97
N PRO A 32 11.38 -22.47 2.62
CA PRO A 32 10.25 -22.44 1.70
C PRO A 32 9.02 -21.73 2.31
N GLU A 33 8.87 -21.76 3.64
CA GLU A 33 7.71 -21.20 4.34
C GLU A 33 7.52 -19.70 4.08
N ILE A 34 8.61 -18.94 4.05
CA ILE A 34 8.54 -17.49 3.83
C ILE A 34 8.24 -17.15 2.36
N ILE A 35 8.74 -17.95 1.43
CA ILE A 35 8.40 -17.80 0.01
C ILE A 35 6.91 -18.09 -0.20
N LEU A 36 6.39 -19.15 0.44
CA LEU A 36 4.96 -19.48 0.39
C LEU A 36 4.10 -18.38 1.00
N PHE A 37 4.51 -17.81 2.15
CA PHE A 37 3.86 -16.65 2.74
C PHE A 37 3.81 -15.48 1.76
N TYR A 38 4.95 -15.11 1.18
CA TYR A 38 5.05 -14.01 0.22
C TYR A 38 4.16 -14.23 -1.00
N LEU A 39 4.22 -15.42 -1.61
CA LEU A 39 3.36 -15.79 -2.74
C LEU A 39 1.88 -15.72 -2.38
N GLY A 40 1.50 -16.17 -1.17
CA GLY A 40 0.14 -16.05 -0.65
C GLY A 40 -0.34 -14.60 -0.60
N MET A 41 0.50 -13.68 -0.10
CA MET A 41 0.19 -12.25 -0.09
C MET A 41 0.03 -11.67 -1.50
N GLN A 42 0.85 -12.11 -2.46
CA GLN A 42 0.74 -11.68 -3.85
C GLN A 42 -0.52 -12.20 -4.55
N ILE A 43 -0.95 -13.43 -4.23
CA ILE A 43 -2.24 -13.96 -4.70
C ILE A 43 -3.40 -13.11 -4.16
N ILE A 44 -3.37 -12.75 -2.87
CA ILE A 44 -4.36 -11.84 -2.28
C ILE A 44 -4.38 -10.51 -3.03
N ASN A 45 -3.22 -9.93 -3.32
CA ASN A 45 -3.12 -8.67 -4.07
C ASN A 45 -3.71 -8.75 -5.48
N MET A 46 -3.47 -9.85 -6.17
CA MET A 46 -4.04 -10.06 -7.51
C MET A 46 -5.57 -10.15 -7.46
N PHE A 47 -6.12 -10.98 -6.57
CA PHE A 47 -7.57 -11.23 -6.56
C PHE A 47 -8.40 -10.18 -5.80
N MET A 48 -7.85 -9.55 -4.78
CA MET A 48 -8.54 -8.51 -3.99
C MET A 48 -8.10 -7.11 -4.39
N GLY A 49 -6.79 -6.90 -4.57
CA GLY A 49 -6.23 -5.59 -4.88
C GLY A 49 -6.66 -5.06 -6.25
N ILE A 50 -6.66 -5.89 -7.30
CA ILE A 50 -7.13 -5.46 -8.63
C ILE A 50 -8.58 -4.94 -8.59
N PRO A 51 -9.59 -5.73 -8.19
CA PRO A 51 -10.98 -5.26 -8.21
C PRO A 51 -11.20 -4.09 -7.25
N ALA A 52 -10.55 -4.08 -6.07
CA ALA A 52 -10.69 -2.98 -5.13
C ALA A 52 -10.13 -1.67 -5.71
N ASN A 53 -8.92 -1.66 -6.26
CA ASN A 53 -8.32 -0.46 -6.83
C ASN A 53 -9.07 0.03 -8.09
N LEU A 54 -9.51 -0.88 -8.97
CA LEU A 54 -10.33 -0.50 -10.13
C LEU A 54 -11.66 0.13 -9.71
N MET A 55 -12.29 -0.39 -8.65
CA MET A 55 -13.51 0.20 -8.08
C MET A 55 -13.25 1.58 -7.48
N VAL A 56 -12.12 1.79 -6.80
CA VAL A 56 -11.70 3.12 -6.32
C VAL A 56 -11.55 4.11 -7.47
N LEU A 57 -10.84 3.72 -8.53
CA LEU A 57 -10.64 4.54 -9.73
C LEU A 57 -11.97 4.90 -10.37
N TRP A 58 -12.87 3.91 -10.54
CA TRP A 58 -14.20 4.11 -11.10
C TRP A 58 -15.06 5.05 -10.25
N LEU A 59 -15.06 4.87 -8.92
CA LEU A 59 -15.86 5.67 -8.00
C LEU A 59 -15.43 7.15 -7.99
N ILE A 60 -14.11 7.40 -7.94
CA ILE A 60 -13.57 8.77 -7.98
C ILE A 60 -13.84 9.41 -9.34
N ARG A 61 -13.72 8.63 -10.43
CA ARG A 61 -13.96 9.13 -11.79
C ARG A 61 -15.43 9.48 -12.04
N SER A 62 -16.35 8.74 -11.43
CA SER A 62 -17.80 8.89 -11.58
C SER A 62 -18.38 9.99 -10.69
N ASN A 63 -17.87 10.17 -9.46
CA ASN A 63 -18.36 11.19 -8.51
C ASN A 63 -17.56 12.49 -8.56
N ARG A 64 -17.59 13.20 -9.69
CA ARG A 64 -16.84 14.48 -9.79
C ARG A 64 -17.39 15.60 -8.91
N SER A 65 -18.69 15.57 -8.58
CA SER A 65 -19.36 16.59 -7.77
C SER A 65 -19.00 16.56 -6.29
N ASP A 66 -18.79 15.37 -5.71
CA ASP A 66 -18.52 15.15 -4.26
C ASP A 66 -17.06 14.75 -3.97
N SER A 67 -16.13 15.16 -4.84
CA SER A 67 -14.72 14.77 -4.72
C SER A 67 -14.06 15.36 -3.46
N SER A 68 -13.57 14.47 -2.60
CA SER A 68 -12.75 14.84 -1.45
C SER A 68 -11.41 15.37 -1.95
N THR A 69 -10.81 16.27 -1.16
CA THR A 69 -9.54 16.91 -1.51
C THR A 69 -8.40 15.89 -1.67
N SER A 70 -8.41 14.81 -0.89
CA SER A 70 -7.40 13.75 -0.96
C SER A 70 -7.63 12.76 -2.13
N ASP A 71 -8.74 12.86 -2.86
CA ASP A 71 -9.11 11.87 -3.88
C ASP A 71 -8.11 11.84 -5.05
N ILE A 72 -7.41 12.95 -5.32
CA ILE A 72 -6.32 12.99 -6.33
C ILE A 72 -5.18 12.03 -5.96
N PHE A 73 -4.72 12.08 -4.70
CA PHE A 73 -3.63 11.20 -4.25
C PHE A 73 -4.09 9.75 -4.16
N ILE A 74 -5.33 9.52 -3.71
CA ILE A 74 -5.93 8.17 -3.65
C ILE A 74 -6.07 7.57 -5.06
N TRP A 75 -6.45 8.38 -6.04
CA TRP A 75 -6.55 7.95 -7.43
C TRP A 75 -5.18 7.51 -7.98
N HIS A 76 -4.13 8.31 -7.76
CA HIS A 76 -2.79 7.94 -8.21
C HIS A 76 -2.24 6.71 -7.48
N LEU A 77 -2.48 6.60 -6.17
CA LEU A 77 -2.12 5.41 -5.41
C LEU A 77 -2.81 4.14 -5.95
N ALA A 78 -4.10 4.23 -6.27
CA ALA A 78 -4.84 3.12 -6.87
C ALA A 78 -4.33 2.72 -8.26
N VAL A 79 -3.83 3.67 -9.06
CA VAL A 79 -3.14 3.36 -10.33
C VAL A 79 -1.85 2.57 -10.08
N LEU A 80 -1.00 3.03 -9.15
CA LEU A 80 0.25 2.34 -8.81
C LEU A 80 -0.02 0.92 -8.29
N ASP A 81 -0.97 0.78 -7.37
CA ASP A 81 -1.35 -0.51 -6.80
C ASP A 81 -1.99 -1.44 -7.83
N THR A 82 -2.79 -0.93 -8.77
CA THR A 82 -3.34 -1.76 -9.87
C THR A 82 -2.23 -2.32 -10.74
N PHE A 83 -1.25 -1.50 -11.12
CA PHE A 83 -0.11 -1.97 -11.91
C PHE A 83 0.70 -3.02 -11.16
N PHE A 84 0.95 -2.79 -9.87
CA PHE A 84 1.67 -3.75 -9.03
C PHE A 84 0.91 -5.07 -8.88
N CYS A 85 -0.41 -5.05 -8.66
CA CYS A 85 -1.21 -6.26 -8.51
C CYS A 85 -1.31 -7.13 -9.78
N LEU A 86 -0.89 -6.62 -10.95
CA LEU A 86 -0.80 -7.39 -12.20
C LEU A 86 0.53 -8.14 -12.36
N ILE A 87 1.52 -7.87 -11.51
CA ILE A 87 2.87 -8.45 -11.54
C ILE A 87 3.00 -9.87 -10.95
N PRO A 88 2.19 -10.32 -9.98
CA PRO A 88 2.34 -11.64 -9.36
C PRO A 88 2.49 -12.83 -10.32
N PRO A 89 1.79 -12.92 -11.47
CA PRO A 89 2.00 -14.01 -12.42
C PRO A 89 3.42 -14.04 -13.00
N LEU A 90 3.98 -12.86 -13.31
CA LEU A 90 5.34 -12.74 -13.83
C LEU A 90 6.37 -13.05 -12.74
N GLU A 91 6.13 -12.61 -11.51
CA GLU A 91 6.97 -12.96 -10.35
C GLU A 91 7.01 -14.47 -10.14
N LEU A 92 5.85 -15.14 -10.15
CA LEU A 92 5.76 -16.59 -9.99
C LEU A 92 6.55 -17.33 -11.09
N ALA A 93 6.41 -16.88 -12.34
CA ALA A 93 7.18 -17.45 -13.44
C ALA A 93 8.69 -17.25 -13.25
N ASN A 94 9.12 -16.08 -12.77
CA ASN A 94 10.52 -15.78 -12.47
C ASN A 94 11.09 -16.57 -11.28
N LEU A 95 10.29 -16.78 -10.24
CA LEU A 95 10.72 -17.55 -9.08
C LEU A 95 10.92 -19.03 -9.40
N LEU A 96 10.10 -19.61 -10.28
CA LEU A 96 10.04 -21.05 -10.53
C LEU A 96 10.71 -21.51 -11.83
N TYR A 97 10.65 -20.72 -12.90
CA TYR A 97 10.94 -21.21 -14.25
C TYR A 97 11.89 -20.33 -15.07
N LEU A 98 11.90 -19.01 -14.86
CA LEU A 98 12.65 -18.09 -15.71
C LEU A 98 13.99 -17.73 -15.07
N THR A 99 15.06 -17.86 -15.86
CA THR A 99 16.41 -17.34 -15.55
C THR A 99 16.80 -16.18 -16.48
N THR A 100 15.89 -15.76 -17.35
CA THR A 100 16.16 -14.73 -18.36
C THR A 100 16.29 -13.34 -17.74
N SER A 101 17.35 -12.62 -18.10
CA SER A 101 17.64 -11.29 -17.55
C SER A 101 16.58 -10.21 -17.86
N SER A 102 15.80 -10.35 -18.94
CA SER A 102 14.77 -9.36 -19.33
C SER A 102 13.60 -9.27 -18.35
N THR A 103 13.09 -10.42 -17.89
CA THR A 103 12.00 -10.50 -16.90
C THR A 103 12.38 -9.80 -15.61
N TRP A 104 13.64 -9.93 -15.22
CA TRP A 104 14.18 -9.35 -14.00
C TRP A 104 14.17 -7.80 -14.01
N TYR A 105 14.45 -7.17 -15.15
CA TYR A 105 14.33 -5.70 -15.30
C TYR A 105 12.89 -5.23 -15.12
N VAL A 106 11.93 -5.93 -15.74
CA VAL A 106 10.51 -5.61 -15.63
C VAL A 106 10.05 -5.71 -14.18
N LEU A 107 10.35 -6.81 -13.50
CA LEU A 107 10.02 -6.99 -12.09
C LEU A 107 10.59 -5.88 -11.23
N ARG A 108 11.88 -5.57 -11.37
CA ARG A 108 12.54 -4.49 -10.61
C ARG A 108 11.91 -3.12 -10.82
N PHE A 109 11.49 -2.81 -12.05
CA PHE A 109 10.79 -1.57 -12.34
C PHE A 109 9.47 -1.48 -11.55
N PHE A 110 8.62 -2.50 -11.61
CA PHE A 110 7.34 -2.49 -10.90
C PHE A 110 7.48 -2.57 -9.38
N TYR A 111 8.46 -3.31 -8.85
CA TYR A 111 8.78 -3.22 -7.42
C TYR A 111 9.28 -1.82 -7.05
N GLY A 112 9.97 -1.12 -7.95
CA GLY A 112 10.40 0.26 -7.70
C GLY A 112 9.23 1.22 -7.64
N ILE A 113 8.21 1.01 -8.47
CA ILE A 113 6.92 1.70 -8.38
C ILE A 113 6.30 1.46 -6.99
N LYS A 114 6.18 0.20 -6.58
CA LYS A 114 5.56 -0.18 -5.30
C LYS A 114 6.30 0.32 -4.06
N ASP A 115 7.64 0.31 -4.08
CA ASP A 115 8.49 0.88 -3.02
C ASP A 115 8.16 2.36 -2.75
N SER A 116 7.72 3.08 -3.79
CA SER A 116 7.43 4.51 -3.75
C SER A 116 5.95 4.82 -3.46
N SER A 117 5.04 3.83 -3.53
CA SER A 117 3.62 3.98 -3.16
C SER A 117 3.39 4.64 -1.78
N PRO A 118 4.20 4.36 -0.73
CA PRO A 118 4.07 5.04 0.56
C PRO A 118 4.16 6.57 0.47
N LEU A 119 4.82 7.15 -0.54
CA LEU A 119 4.89 8.61 -0.72
C LEU A 119 3.51 9.21 -0.97
N PHE A 120 2.68 8.58 -1.81
CA PHE A 120 1.30 9.00 -2.01
C PHE A 120 0.46 8.82 -0.76
N LEU A 121 0.70 7.77 0.02
CA LEU A 121 0.04 7.58 1.32
C LEU A 121 0.42 8.67 2.32
N ALA A 122 1.69 9.10 2.34
CA ALA A 122 2.14 10.25 3.11
C ALA A 122 1.45 11.55 2.66
N CYS A 123 1.30 11.79 1.35
CA CYS A 123 0.53 12.93 0.85
C CYS A 123 -0.94 12.90 1.35
N ILE A 124 -1.58 11.73 1.37
CA ILE A 124 -2.94 11.56 1.92
C ILE A 124 -2.96 11.89 3.42
N CYS A 125 -1.98 11.40 4.19
CA CYS A 125 -1.87 11.69 5.62
C CYS A 125 -1.64 13.19 5.90
N MET A 126 -0.78 13.83 5.12
CA MET A 126 -0.52 15.27 5.18
C MET A 126 -1.79 16.07 4.90
N ASP A 127 -2.52 15.70 3.86
CA ASP A 127 -3.73 16.40 3.46
C ASP A 127 -4.80 16.38 4.57
N ARG A 128 -5.01 15.20 5.16
CA ARG A 128 -5.92 15.03 6.29
C ARG A 128 -5.43 15.77 7.54
N TYR A 129 -4.13 15.76 7.79
CA TYR A 129 -3.52 16.50 8.89
C TYR A 129 -3.78 18.00 8.75
N MET A 130 -3.55 18.57 7.57
CA MET A 130 -3.80 19.99 7.31
C MET A 130 -5.28 20.35 7.49
N ALA A 131 -6.20 19.52 6.97
CA ALA A 131 -7.63 19.73 7.11
C ALA A 131 -8.10 19.76 8.58
N VAL A 132 -7.52 18.92 9.45
CA VAL A 132 -7.92 18.80 10.86
C VAL A 132 -7.20 19.81 11.75
N ARG A 133 -5.89 20.01 11.57
CA ARG A 133 -5.06 20.83 12.48
C ARG A 133 -4.96 22.28 12.07
N HIS A 134 -5.08 22.57 10.77
CA HIS A 134 -4.90 23.90 10.21
C HIS A 134 -6.07 24.28 9.29
N PRO A 135 -7.32 24.27 9.76
CA PRO A 135 -8.51 24.43 8.91
C PRO A 135 -8.54 25.77 8.16
N ILE A 136 -8.03 26.86 8.76
CA ILE A 136 -7.95 28.18 8.11
C ILE A 136 -6.97 28.15 6.94
N VAL A 137 -5.76 27.62 7.16
CA VAL A 137 -4.74 27.47 6.11
C VAL A 137 -5.25 26.53 5.02
N PHE A 138 -5.88 25.42 5.40
CA PHE A 138 -6.47 24.46 4.47
C PHE A 138 -7.58 25.08 3.62
N SER A 139 -8.43 25.93 4.21
CA SER A 139 -9.46 26.67 3.49
C SER A 139 -8.88 27.74 2.55
N ASN A 140 -7.77 28.37 2.91
CA ASN A 140 -7.08 29.33 2.04
C ASN A 140 -6.35 28.63 0.88
N LEU A 141 -5.84 27.42 1.11
CA LEU A 141 -5.27 26.52 0.09
C LEU A 141 -6.34 25.70 -0.65
N LYS A 142 -7.61 26.11 -0.59
CA LYS A 142 -8.71 25.41 -1.26
C LYS A 142 -8.56 25.38 -2.78
N ASP A 143 -7.76 26.28 -3.35
CA ASP A 143 -7.38 26.17 -4.76
C ASP A 143 -6.67 24.83 -5.01
N ARG A 144 -7.29 23.97 -5.82
CA ARG A 144 -6.85 22.58 -6.02
C ARG A 144 -5.55 22.49 -6.80
N SER A 145 -5.05 23.59 -7.35
CA SER A 145 -3.86 23.69 -8.21
C SER A 145 -2.59 23.06 -7.62
N HIS A 146 -2.39 23.12 -6.30
CA HIS A 146 -1.18 22.58 -5.66
C HIS A 146 -1.14 21.04 -5.61
N ARG A 147 -2.29 20.36 -5.68
CA ARG A 147 -2.38 18.89 -5.50
C ARG A 147 -1.93 18.13 -6.74
N PRO A 148 -2.34 18.50 -7.97
CA PRO A 148 -1.78 17.94 -9.19
C PRO A 148 -0.27 18.15 -9.27
N VAL A 149 0.24 19.34 -8.92
CA VAL A 149 1.68 19.61 -8.92
C VAL A 149 2.41 18.66 -7.96
N CYS A 150 1.94 18.52 -6.73
CA CYS A 150 2.49 17.58 -5.76
C CYS A 150 2.44 16.13 -6.28
N ALA A 151 1.31 15.71 -6.86
CA ALA A 151 1.18 14.38 -7.45
C ALA A 151 2.15 14.16 -8.61
N SER A 152 2.35 15.15 -9.49
CA SER A 152 3.33 15.09 -10.58
C SER A 152 4.76 14.94 -10.05
N VAL A 153 5.12 15.65 -8.97
CA VAL A 153 6.43 15.51 -8.31
C VAL A 153 6.59 14.11 -7.73
N MET A 154 5.56 13.57 -7.06
CA MET A 154 5.60 12.21 -6.52
C MET A 154 5.72 11.15 -7.63
N TRP A 155 5.06 11.34 -8.77
CA TRP A 155 5.24 10.49 -9.95
C TRP A 155 6.65 10.55 -10.51
N LEU A 156 7.23 11.75 -10.62
CA LEU A 156 8.61 11.90 -11.09
C LEU A 156 9.58 11.16 -10.17
N ILE A 157 9.47 11.33 -8.85
CA ILE A 157 10.29 10.61 -7.87
C ILE A 157 10.10 9.10 -8.03
N THR A 158 8.85 8.64 -8.15
CA THR A 158 8.51 7.22 -8.31
C THR A 158 9.13 6.62 -9.58
N LEU A 159 9.00 7.30 -10.72
CA LEU A 159 9.52 6.83 -12.00
C LEU A 159 11.05 6.84 -12.04
N VAL A 160 11.68 7.88 -11.49
CA VAL A 160 13.15 7.94 -11.35
C VAL A 160 13.62 6.79 -10.47
N TYR A 161 13.03 6.61 -9.29
CA TYR A 161 13.39 5.52 -8.39
C TYR A 161 13.20 4.15 -9.06
N ALA A 162 12.08 3.93 -9.74
CA ALA A 162 11.79 2.69 -10.45
C ALA A 162 12.77 2.41 -11.60
N ALA A 163 13.11 3.42 -12.39
CA ALA A 163 14.10 3.30 -13.45
C ALA A 163 15.50 2.97 -12.89
N LEU A 164 15.90 3.63 -11.80
CA LEU A 164 17.18 3.36 -11.13
C LEU A 164 17.23 1.94 -10.54
N LYS A 165 16.14 1.49 -9.90
CA LYS A 165 16.01 0.11 -9.41
C LYS A 165 16.09 -0.92 -10.54
N CYS A 166 15.42 -0.62 -11.66
CA CYS A 166 15.42 -1.43 -12.87
C CYS A 166 16.85 -1.63 -13.39
N VAL A 167 17.58 -0.55 -13.69
CA VAL A 167 18.94 -0.62 -14.25
C VAL A 167 19.92 -1.32 -13.30
N GLY A 168 19.72 -1.19 -11.98
CA GLY A 168 20.43 -2.01 -11.00
C GLY A 168 21.91 -1.71 -10.82
N THR A 169 22.42 -0.64 -11.43
CA THR A 169 23.82 -0.24 -11.40
C THR A 169 24.20 0.59 -10.18
N ILE A 170 23.23 1.05 -9.38
CA ILE A 170 23.50 1.90 -8.22
C ILE A 170 23.88 1.03 -7.01
N PRO A 171 25.13 1.14 -6.51
CA PRO A 171 25.53 0.45 -5.29
C PRO A 171 24.75 1.02 -4.10
N ASN A 172 24.41 0.17 -3.13
CA ASN A 172 23.66 0.56 -1.93
C ASN A 172 22.21 1.06 -2.15
N PHE A 173 21.55 0.65 -3.24
CA PHE A 173 20.15 1.02 -3.49
C PHE A 173 19.19 0.69 -2.32
N ASN A 174 19.46 -0.40 -1.59
CA ASN A 174 18.73 -0.75 -0.37
C ASN A 174 18.75 0.36 0.70
N LYS A 175 19.83 1.15 0.79
CA LYS A 175 19.91 2.28 1.72
C LYS A 175 18.96 3.41 1.31
N VAL A 176 18.80 3.65 0.00
CA VAL A 176 17.84 4.64 -0.51
C VAL A 176 16.42 4.24 -0.13
N PHE A 177 16.05 2.97 -0.35
CA PHE A 177 14.78 2.42 0.11
C PHE A 177 14.60 2.60 1.62
N THR A 178 15.63 2.24 2.41
CA THR A 178 15.60 2.32 3.87
C THR A 178 15.35 3.75 4.37
N VAL A 179 16.05 4.73 3.82
CA VAL A 179 15.86 6.15 4.17
C VAL A 179 14.46 6.62 3.77
N MET A 180 14.00 6.27 2.56
CA MET A 180 12.67 6.62 2.08
C MET A 180 11.57 6.05 2.98
N ILE A 181 11.62 4.75 3.29
CA ILE A 181 10.58 4.11 4.11
C ILE A 181 10.60 4.62 5.55
N LEU A 182 11.78 4.85 6.15
CA LEU A 182 11.90 5.43 7.49
C LEU A 182 11.28 6.83 7.55
N ALA A 183 11.67 7.71 6.64
CA ALA A 183 11.17 9.08 6.59
C ALA A 183 9.66 9.11 6.38
N THR A 184 9.17 8.32 5.43
CA THR A 184 7.74 8.25 5.10
C THR A 184 6.93 7.68 6.26
N PHE A 185 7.41 6.60 6.89
CA PHE A 185 6.73 6.00 8.05
C PHE A 185 6.66 6.96 9.24
N ALA A 186 7.78 7.58 9.61
CA ALA A 186 7.81 8.56 10.70
C ALA A 186 6.84 9.72 10.45
N PHE A 187 6.82 10.24 9.21
CA PHE A 187 5.90 11.30 8.82
C PHE A 187 4.43 10.86 8.88
N MET A 188 4.11 9.66 8.38
CA MET A 188 2.76 9.10 8.46
C MET A 188 2.30 8.92 9.91
N LEU A 189 3.16 8.41 10.80
CA LEU A 189 2.86 8.30 12.23
C LEU A 189 2.60 9.68 12.84
N PHE A 190 3.48 10.65 12.59
CA PHE A 190 3.32 12.02 13.07
C PHE A 190 1.98 12.63 12.66
N CYS A 191 1.61 12.53 11.39
CA CYS A 191 0.33 13.05 10.89
C CYS A 191 -0.86 12.38 11.56
N ASN A 192 -0.90 11.04 11.60
CA ASN A 192 -2.05 10.31 12.13
C ASN A 192 -2.19 10.46 13.65
N VAL A 193 -1.09 10.42 14.41
CA VAL A 193 -1.11 10.69 15.85
C VAL A 193 -1.56 12.12 16.12
N SER A 194 -1.07 13.11 15.37
CA SER A 194 -1.49 14.50 15.52
C SER A 194 -2.98 14.70 15.24
N ILE A 195 -3.55 13.99 14.26
CA ILE A 195 -5.00 13.99 13.99
C ILE A 195 -5.75 13.36 15.16
N LEU A 196 -5.30 12.21 15.68
CA LEU A 196 -5.92 11.55 16.82
C LEU A 196 -5.91 12.45 18.07
N LEU A 197 -4.80 13.14 18.34
CA LEU A 197 -4.72 14.08 19.47
C LEU A 197 -5.72 15.23 19.33
N ALA A 198 -5.84 15.83 18.15
CA ALA A 198 -6.82 16.90 17.92
C ALA A 198 -8.27 16.41 17.95
N LEU A 199 -8.53 15.21 17.43
CA LEU A 199 -9.84 14.57 17.54
C LEU A 199 -10.13 14.09 18.97
N GLY A 200 -9.11 13.82 19.79
CA GLY A 200 -9.26 13.39 21.18
C GLY A 200 -9.60 14.53 22.15
N GLN A 201 -9.26 15.78 21.80
CA GLN A 201 -9.60 16.96 22.60
C GLN A 201 -11.11 17.22 22.56
N SER A 202 -11.86 16.72 23.54
CA SER A 202 -13.26 17.13 23.76
C SER A 202 -13.30 18.54 24.38
N GLY A 203 -14.29 19.35 23.99
CA GLY A 203 -14.46 20.69 24.54
C GLY A 203 -14.74 20.63 26.05
N PRO A 204 -14.33 21.65 26.83
CA PRO A 204 -14.57 21.67 28.27
C PRO A 204 -16.07 21.53 28.56
N GLY A 205 -16.45 20.49 29.33
CA GLY A 205 -17.83 20.27 29.80
C GLY A 205 -18.69 19.28 29.01
N ARG A 206 -18.14 18.52 28.05
CA ARG A 206 -18.84 17.38 27.40
C ARG A 206 -17.94 16.15 27.36
N ASP A 207 -18.25 15.16 28.20
CA ASP A 207 -17.53 13.87 28.21
C ASP A 207 -17.82 13.01 26.97
N ASP A 208 -18.94 13.27 26.27
CA ASP A 208 -19.31 12.54 25.08
C ASP A 208 -18.83 13.21 23.78
N MET A 209 -17.95 12.50 23.09
CA MET A 209 -17.49 12.86 21.76
C MET A 209 -18.64 12.75 20.74
N HIS A 210 -18.96 13.86 20.06
CA HIS A 210 -19.99 13.91 19.00
C HIS A 210 -19.84 12.74 18.00
N PRO A 211 -20.94 12.08 17.57
CA PRO A 211 -20.89 10.83 16.80
C PRO A 211 -20.05 10.91 15.52
N VAL A 212 -20.05 12.04 14.82
CA VAL A 212 -19.21 12.27 13.63
C VAL A 212 -17.71 12.27 13.98
N LYS A 213 -17.35 12.92 15.09
CA LYS A 213 -15.97 13.01 15.58
C LYS A 213 -15.48 11.65 16.08
N LYS A 214 -16.35 10.89 16.77
CA LYS A 214 -16.09 9.51 17.19
C LYS A 214 -15.84 8.59 16.00
N ARG A 215 -16.65 8.71 14.94
CA ARG A 215 -16.44 7.98 13.68
C ARG A 215 -15.11 8.35 13.04
N ALA A 216 -14.78 9.65 12.92
CA ALA A 216 -13.52 10.10 12.37
C ALA A 216 -12.31 9.60 13.16
N PHE A 217 -12.37 9.66 14.51
CA PHE A 217 -11.33 9.14 15.39
C PHE A 217 -11.10 7.64 15.16
N LYS A 218 -12.18 6.84 15.13
CA LYS A 218 -12.09 5.40 14.87
C LYS A 218 -11.47 5.10 13.50
N MET A 219 -11.83 5.87 12.46
CA MET A 219 -11.23 5.70 11.13
C MET A 219 -9.72 5.95 11.14
N VAL A 220 -9.28 7.06 11.74
CA VAL A 220 -7.85 7.42 11.79
C VAL A 220 -7.08 6.40 12.61
N LEU A 221 -7.67 5.86 13.68
CA LEU A 221 -7.06 4.79 14.47
C LEU A 221 -6.86 3.50 13.64
N ILE A 222 -7.86 3.11 12.85
CA ILE A 222 -7.75 1.97 11.93
C ILE A 222 -6.66 2.21 10.88
N ILE A 223 -6.59 3.41 10.31
CA ILE A 223 -5.55 3.78 9.34
C ILE A 223 -4.16 3.69 9.97
N LEU A 224 -3.99 4.22 11.19
CA LEU A 224 -2.73 4.14 11.92
C LEU A 224 -2.32 2.69 12.19
N ALA A 225 -3.26 1.85 12.61
CA ALA A 225 -3.00 0.42 12.83
C ALA A 225 -2.55 -0.28 11.53
N ILE A 226 -3.18 0.03 10.39
CA ILE A 226 -2.79 -0.52 9.08
C ILE A 226 -1.40 -0.05 8.66
N ILE A 227 -1.07 1.23 8.90
CA ILE A 227 0.27 1.77 8.60
C ILE A 227 1.32 1.03 9.42
N ILE A 228 1.10 0.86 10.72
CA ILE A 228 2.02 0.10 11.59
C ILE A 228 2.13 -1.33 11.10
N PHE A 229 1.01 -2.02 10.88
CA PHE A 229 1.00 -3.41 10.45
C PHE A 229 1.77 -3.65 9.15
N ASN A 230 1.56 -2.82 8.12
CA ASN A 230 2.18 -3.03 6.80
C ASN A 230 3.63 -2.54 6.73
N TYR A 231 3.96 -1.42 7.38
CA TYR A 231 5.23 -0.73 7.15
C TYR A 231 6.22 -0.84 8.32
N PHE A 232 5.80 -1.31 9.50
CA PHE A 232 6.73 -1.56 10.60
C PHE A 232 7.78 -2.63 10.28
N PRO A 233 7.46 -3.78 9.64
CA PRO A 233 8.46 -4.80 9.34
C PRO A 233 9.67 -4.30 8.53
N PRO A 234 9.51 -3.61 7.37
CA PRO A 234 10.67 -3.06 6.67
C PRO A 234 11.41 -1.99 7.49
N VAL A 235 10.68 -1.13 8.22
CA VAL A 235 11.28 -0.09 9.09
C VAL A 235 12.12 -0.68 10.22
N ALA A 236 11.68 -1.79 10.81
CA ALA A 236 12.36 -2.44 11.92
C ALA A 236 13.56 -3.28 11.48
N LEU A 237 13.56 -3.79 10.24
CA LEU A 237 14.55 -4.79 9.80
C LEU A 237 15.61 -4.21 8.85
N PHE A 238 15.24 -3.32 7.93
CA PHE A 238 16.16 -2.83 6.89
C PHE A 238 17.32 -1.97 7.41
N PRO A 239 17.14 -1.08 8.40
CA PRO A 239 18.26 -0.31 8.96
C PRO A 239 19.36 -1.18 9.56
N PHE A 240 19.00 -2.39 9.99
CA PHE A 240 19.90 -3.36 10.60
C PHE A 240 20.38 -4.43 9.61
N GLN A 241 20.23 -4.22 8.31
CA GLN A 241 20.65 -5.17 7.26
C GLN A 241 22.08 -5.72 7.50
N ALA A 242 23.01 -4.89 7.95
CA ALA A 242 24.41 -5.26 8.16
C ALA A 242 24.64 -6.29 9.29
N TYR A 243 23.65 -6.47 10.18
CA TYR A 243 23.73 -7.44 11.28
C TYR A 243 23.22 -8.83 10.89
N PHE A 244 22.60 -8.98 9.72
CA PHE A 244 22.10 -10.25 9.22
C PHE A 244 23.07 -10.84 8.19
N SER A 245 23.13 -12.18 8.11
CA SER A 245 23.84 -12.82 7.01
C SER A 245 23.16 -12.47 5.68
N PRO A 246 23.91 -12.35 4.57
CA PRO A 246 23.32 -12.02 3.26
C PRO A 246 22.21 -12.99 2.85
N ASP A 247 22.36 -14.26 3.21
CA ASP A 247 21.40 -15.32 2.92
C ASP A 247 20.09 -15.14 3.69
N VAL A 248 20.16 -14.92 5.02
CA VAL A 248 18.98 -14.63 5.85
C VAL A 248 18.29 -13.35 5.40
N PHE A 249 19.05 -12.29 5.09
CA PHE A 249 18.47 -11.04 4.65
C PHE A 249 17.69 -11.22 3.33
N LYS A 250 18.30 -11.90 2.36
CA LYS A 250 17.72 -12.12 1.02
C LYS A 250 16.53 -13.09 1.06
N CYS A 251 16.66 -14.22 1.73
CA CYS A 251 15.68 -15.30 1.64
C CYS A 251 14.59 -15.24 2.72
N TYR A 252 14.81 -14.52 3.83
CA TYR A 252 13.84 -14.40 4.92
C TYR A 252 13.34 -12.96 5.07
N ILE A 253 14.24 -12.05 5.45
CA ILE A 253 13.88 -10.68 5.87
C ILE A 253 13.26 -9.87 4.73
N HIS A 254 13.81 -10.02 3.52
CA HIS A 254 13.27 -9.36 2.34
C HIS A 254 11.81 -9.75 2.09
N TYR A 255 11.53 -11.05 1.97
CA TYR A 255 10.22 -11.58 1.64
C TYR A 255 9.17 -11.36 2.74
N ILE A 256 9.56 -11.48 4.02
CA ILE A 256 8.64 -11.18 5.12
C ILE A 256 8.26 -9.69 5.11
N ALA A 257 9.25 -8.79 5.01
CA ALA A 257 9.01 -7.35 5.06
C ALA A 257 8.20 -6.85 3.85
N PHE A 258 8.57 -7.30 2.64
CA PHE A 258 7.81 -6.96 1.44
C PHE A 258 6.43 -7.61 1.41
N GLY A 259 6.25 -8.82 1.94
CA GLY A 259 4.92 -9.44 2.08
C GLY A 259 3.95 -8.56 2.89
N PHE A 260 4.38 -8.06 4.05
CA PHE A 260 3.59 -7.11 4.85
C PHE A 260 3.43 -5.74 4.17
N MET A 261 4.47 -5.23 3.51
CA MET A 261 4.39 -3.96 2.81
C MET A 261 3.43 -4.04 1.61
N ASP A 262 3.39 -5.16 0.92
CA ASP A 262 2.73 -5.30 -0.37
C ASP A 262 1.25 -5.62 -0.24
N ILE A 263 0.81 -6.29 0.82
CA ILE A 263 -0.63 -6.46 1.09
C ILE A 263 -1.35 -5.12 1.30
N SER A 264 -0.61 -4.02 1.51
CA SER A 264 -1.17 -2.67 1.56
C SER A 264 -1.99 -2.32 0.31
N SER A 265 -1.61 -2.84 -0.86
CA SER A 265 -2.30 -2.63 -2.15
C SER A 265 -3.71 -3.22 -2.17
N SER A 266 -4.05 -4.12 -1.25
CA SER A 266 -5.41 -4.64 -1.04
C SER A 266 -6.12 -3.96 0.13
N ILE A 267 -5.43 -3.78 1.26
CA ILE A 267 -6.04 -3.29 2.49
C ILE A 267 -6.54 -1.84 2.35
N GLN A 268 -5.73 -0.97 1.74
CA GLN A 268 -6.03 0.45 1.62
C GLN A 268 -7.26 0.76 0.75
N PRO A 269 -7.40 0.23 -0.49
CA PRO A 269 -8.59 0.47 -1.28
C PRO A 269 -9.83 -0.15 -0.66
N VAL A 270 -9.74 -1.33 -0.03
CA VAL A 270 -10.87 -1.94 0.70
C VAL A 270 -11.35 -1.03 1.83
N LEU A 271 -10.43 -0.48 2.62
CA LEU A 271 -10.79 0.49 3.67
C LEU A 271 -11.41 1.77 3.10
N TYR A 272 -10.90 2.27 1.98
CA TYR A 272 -11.49 3.43 1.32
C TYR A 272 -12.94 3.14 0.89
N LEU A 273 -13.18 1.98 0.26
CA LEU A 273 -14.50 1.57 -0.20
C LEU A 273 -15.47 1.31 0.96
N SER A 274 -15.03 0.68 2.06
CA SER A 274 -15.88 0.43 3.24
C SER A 274 -16.37 1.72 3.90
N ASN A 275 -15.67 2.83 3.67
CA ASN A 275 -15.99 4.12 4.25
C ASN A 275 -16.93 4.96 3.37
N LYS A 276 -17.12 4.57 2.10
CA LYS A 276 -18.06 5.18 1.18
C LYS A 276 -19.43 4.54 1.36
N LYS A 277 -20.49 5.34 1.20
CA LYS A 277 -21.85 4.80 1.17
C LYS A 277 -21.99 3.91 -0.08
N PRO A 278 -22.66 2.75 0.01
CA PRO A 278 -22.91 1.92 -1.17
C PRO A 278 -23.69 2.75 -2.18
N GLN A 279 -23.05 3.07 -3.31
CA GLN A 279 -23.72 3.68 -4.44
C GLN A 279 -24.27 2.54 -5.29
N CYS A 280 -25.59 2.37 -5.28
CA CYS A 280 -26.30 1.46 -6.19
C CYS A 280 -25.81 1.80 -7.62
N PRO A 281 -25.20 0.86 -8.38
CA PRO A 281 -24.89 1.09 -9.79
C PRO A 281 -26.18 1.50 -10.51
N ALA A 282 -26.10 2.42 -11.47
CA ALA A 282 -27.28 2.89 -12.21
C ALA A 282 -28.08 1.75 -12.89
N TRP A 283 -27.48 0.58 -13.06
CA TRP A 283 -28.12 -0.61 -13.62
C TRP A 283 -28.85 -1.49 -12.58
N CYS A 284 -28.65 -1.26 -11.28
CA CYS A 284 -29.24 -2.03 -10.19
C CYS A 284 -30.37 -1.25 -9.48
N CYS A 285 -31.38 -0.83 -10.23
CA CYS A 285 -32.54 -0.11 -9.66
C CYS A 285 -33.54 -1.03 -8.93
N LYS A 286 -33.41 -2.36 -9.00
CA LYS A 286 -34.39 -3.29 -8.39
C LYS A 286 -34.17 -3.59 -6.90
N CYS A 287 -32.95 -3.44 -6.38
CA CYS A 287 -32.64 -3.79 -4.98
C CYS A 287 -32.75 -2.64 -3.98
N CYS A 288 -32.87 -1.40 -4.45
CA CYS A 288 -32.83 -0.21 -3.60
C CYS A 288 -34.25 0.24 -3.10
N ASN A 289 -35.36 -0.34 -3.57
CA ASN A 289 -36.73 0.11 -3.24
C ASN A 289 -37.38 -0.52 -1.99
N THR A 290 -36.74 -1.48 -1.33
CA THR A 290 -37.37 -2.21 -0.21
C THR A 290 -37.07 -1.66 1.18
N LYS A 291 -36.18 -0.68 1.33
CA LYS A 291 -35.78 -0.17 2.67
C LYS A 291 -36.44 1.14 3.11
N ASP A 292 -37.03 1.91 2.20
CA ASP A 292 -37.62 3.21 2.56
C ASP A 292 -39.11 3.13 2.92
N THR A 293 -39.77 1.99 2.71
CA THR A 293 -41.23 1.85 2.92
C THR A 293 -41.62 1.35 4.33
N GLU A 294 -40.69 0.75 5.09
CA GLU A 294 -41.03 0.15 6.40
C GLU A 294 -40.86 1.11 7.60
N MET A 295 -40.21 2.27 7.43
CA MET A 295 -39.90 3.18 8.54
C MET A 295 -40.83 4.40 8.63
N GLY A 296 -41.96 4.41 7.90
CA GLY A 296 -42.89 5.53 7.80
C GLY A 296 -44.30 5.29 8.34
N LYS A 297 -44.59 4.15 8.98
CA LYS A 297 -45.92 3.85 9.53
C LYS A 297 -45.86 3.28 10.94
N THR A 298 -45.46 4.10 11.90
CA THR A 298 -45.94 3.96 13.28
C THR A 298 -45.73 5.27 14.01
N THR A 299 -46.72 5.68 14.83
CA THR A 299 -46.86 6.98 15.54
C THR A 299 -47.32 8.11 14.61
N GLU A 300 -48.51 8.71 14.71
CA GLU A 300 -49.20 9.22 15.91
C GLU A 300 -50.73 9.04 15.84
N SER A 301 -51.30 8.59 16.95
CA SER A 301 -52.69 8.84 17.33
C SER A 301 -52.66 9.87 18.46
N SER A 302 -53.33 11.00 18.29
CA SER A 302 -53.76 11.89 19.38
C SER A 302 -54.85 12.87 18.91
N THR A 303 -56.08 12.50 19.23
CA THR A 303 -57.18 13.33 19.78
C THR A 303 -57.15 14.86 19.56
N VAL A 304 -58.17 15.36 18.85
CA VAL A 304 -58.79 16.68 19.12
C VAL A 304 -60.30 16.49 19.14
N ILE A 305 -60.89 16.68 20.32
CA ILE A 305 -62.34 16.75 20.54
C ILE A 305 -62.75 18.20 20.32
N THR A 306 -63.62 18.45 19.35
CA THR A 306 -64.31 19.72 19.15
C THR A 306 -65.59 19.76 19.97
N THR A 307 -65.69 20.71 20.91
CA THR A 307 -66.96 21.14 21.51
C THR A 307 -67.38 22.47 20.88
N ASN A 308 -68.51 22.47 20.17
CA ASN A 308 -69.32 23.66 19.91
C ASN A 308 -70.79 23.26 20.10
N GLY A 309 -71.42 23.88 21.08
CA GLY A 309 -72.83 23.81 21.44
C GLY A 309 -73.11 24.91 22.45
#